data_AF-A0ABD0NHQ5-F1
#
_entry.id   AF-A0ABD0NHQ5-F1
#
_cell.length_a   1.000
_cell.length_b   1.000
_cell.length_c   1.000
_cell.angle_alpha   90.00
_cell.angle_beta   90.00
_cell.angle_gamma   90.00
#
_symmetry.space_group_name_H-M   'P 1'
#
loop_
_entity.id
_entity.type
_entity.pdbx_description
1 polymer ?
#
loop_
_entity_poly.entity_id
_entity_poly.type
_entity_poly.pdbx_seq_one_letter_code
_entity_poly.pdbx_strand_id
1 'polypeptide(L)' 'FICTDVHCNDGTEGFRDRLKLDHQTGSLTIMNTTTTDSGLYTLEIYSDSDSEKTFKVTVD' A
#
# COMPACT_ATOMS: atom_id res chain seq x y z
N PHE A 1 3.93 -18.89 -0.84
CA PHE A 1 3.21 -17.68 -1.31
C PHE A 1 4.12 -16.50 -1.04
N ILE A 2 4.80 -15.98 -2.07
CA ILE A 2 5.94 -15.09 -1.89
C ILE A 2 5.48 -13.66 -2.19
N CYS A 3 5.45 -12.80 -1.15
CA CYS A 3 5.53 -11.35 -1.33
C CYS A 3 6.94 -11.07 -1.91
N THR A 4 7.07 -10.74 -3.19
CA THR A 4 8.40 -10.50 -3.80
C THR A 4 8.77 -9.02 -3.95
N ASP A 5 7.86 -8.08 -3.67
CA ASP A 5 8.12 -6.64 -3.83
C ASP A 5 7.49 -5.75 -2.74
N VAL A 6 6.38 -6.19 -2.13
CA VAL A 6 5.78 -5.54 -0.95
C VAL A 6 6.37 -6.19 0.30
N HIS A 7 7.09 -5.42 1.13
CA HIS A 7 7.56 -5.91 2.43
C HIS A 7 6.36 -6.06 3.38
N CYS A 8 5.83 -7.29 3.43
CA CYS A 8 4.66 -7.65 4.21
C CYS A 8 5.05 -7.75 5.71
N ASN A 9 5.09 -6.63 6.43
CA ASN A 9 5.38 -6.57 7.87
C ASN A 9 4.15 -6.90 8.73
N ASP A 10 4.35 -7.09 10.04
CA ASP A 10 3.30 -7.32 11.05
C ASP A 10 2.15 -6.28 10.97
N GLY A 11 2.45 -5.03 10.58
CA GLY A 11 1.44 -3.98 10.36
C GLY A 11 0.67 -4.04 9.02
N THR A 12 1.05 -4.94 8.11
CA THR A 12 0.43 -5.11 6.78
C THR A 12 -0.42 -6.36 6.67
N GLU A 13 -0.60 -7.12 7.76
CA GLU A 13 -1.38 -8.37 7.76
C GLU A 13 -2.80 -8.17 7.21
N GLY A 14 -3.45 -7.05 7.50
CA GLY A 14 -4.78 -6.69 6.96
C GLY A 14 -4.83 -6.40 5.46
N PHE A 15 -3.66 -6.23 4.84
CA PHE A 15 -3.51 -5.90 3.42
C PHE A 15 -2.78 -6.98 2.62
N ARG A 16 -2.17 -7.97 3.29
CA ARG A 16 -1.33 -9.01 2.68
C ARG A 16 -1.99 -9.75 1.51
N ASP A 17 -3.29 -10.04 1.61
CA ASP A 17 -4.03 -10.80 0.59
C ASP A 17 -4.74 -9.89 -0.44
N ARG A 18 -4.70 -8.58 -0.23
CA ARG A 18 -5.45 -7.59 -1.03
C ARG A 18 -4.54 -6.59 -1.74
N LEU A 19 -3.27 -6.48 -1.37
CA LEU A 19 -2.29 -5.62 -2.02
C LEU A 19 -1.70 -6.27 -3.28
N LYS A 20 -1.60 -5.48 -4.35
CA LYS A 20 -0.95 -5.86 -5.59
C LYS A 20 -0.11 -4.70 -6.12
N LEU A 21 1.17 -4.96 -6.38
CA LEU A 21 2.03 -4.05 -7.11
C LEU A 21 2.05 -4.41 -8.60
N ASP A 22 1.89 -3.41 -9.46
CA ASP A 22 2.14 -3.51 -10.89
C ASP A 22 3.58 -3.06 -11.17
N HIS A 23 4.44 -3.99 -11.57
CA HIS A 23 5.88 -3.72 -11.75
C HIS A 23 6.20 -2.98 -13.05
N GLN A 24 5.26 -2.88 -14.00
CA GLN A 24 5.45 -2.11 -15.23
C GLN A 24 5.20 -0.62 -14.99
N THR A 25 4.20 -0.31 -14.17
CA THR A 25 3.75 1.07 -13.93
C THR A 25 4.13 1.62 -12.56
N GLY A 26 4.50 0.75 -11.61
CA GLY A 26 4.71 1.11 -10.20
C GLY A 26 3.43 1.30 -9.41
N SER A 27 2.27 0.92 -9.96
CA SER A 27 0.97 1.15 -9.31
C SER A 27 0.73 0.15 -8.18
N LEU A 28 0.45 0.64 -6.98
CA LEU A 28 0.00 -0.17 -5.85
C LEU A 28 -1.53 -0.16 -5.77
N THR A 29 -2.14 -1.34 -5.79
CA THR A 29 -3.60 -1.52 -5.72
C THR A 29 -3.97 -2.25 -4.44
N ILE A 30 -4.97 -1.73 -3.70
CA ILE A 30 -5.63 -2.43 -2.60
C ILE A 30 -6.99 -2.93 -3.13
N MET A 31 -7.19 -4.24 -3.14
CA MET A 31 -8.41 -4.89 -3.62
C MET A 31 -9.44 -5.03 -2.48
N ASN A 32 -10.72 -5.22 -2.84
CA ASN A 32 -11.81 -5.53 -1.90
C ASN A 32 -11.85 -4.59 -0.68
N THR A 33 -11.73 -3.28 -0.92
CA THR A 33 -11.78 -2.27 0.14
C THR A 33 -13.16 -2.20 0.78
N THR A 34 -13.18 -1.90 2.07
CA THR A 34 -14.36 -1.71 2.91
C THR A 34 -14.28 -0.34 3.57
N THR A 35 -15.38 0.15 4.14
CA THR A 35 -15.41 1.45 4.84
C THR A 35 -14.38 1.53 5.98
N THR A 36 -14.03 0.39 6.60
CA THR A 36 -12.99 0.30 7.65
C THR A 36 -11.56 0.46 7.13
N ASP A 37 -11.34 0.37 5.82
CA ASP A 37 -10.05 0.68 5.20
C ASP A 37 -9.86 2.20 5.00
N SER A 38 -10.85 3.04 5.33
CA SER A 38 -10.67 4.50 5.32
C SER A 38 -9.64 4.94 6.36
N GLY A 39 -8.81 5.92 6.02
CA GLY A 39 -7.77 6.37 6.94
C GLY A 39 -6.72 7.27 6.29
N LEU A 40 -5.65 7.51 7.05
CA LEU A 40 -4.44 8.16 6.55
C LEU A 40 -3.48 7.10 6.04
N TYR A 41 -3.04 7.28 4.80
CA TYR A 41 -2.06 6.45 4.13
C TYR A 41 -0.82 7.27 3.85
N THR A 42 0.35 6.72 4.16
CA THR A 42 1.63 7.36 3.87
C THR A 42 2.34 6.57 2.78
N LEU A 43 2.73 7.26 1.71
CA LEU A 43 3.60 6.73 0.68
C LEU A 43 5.03 7.19 0.98
N GLU A 44 5.89 6.26 1.34
CA GLU A 44 7.33 6.46 1.52
C GLU A 44 8.06 6.00 0.26
N ILE A 45 8.87 6.88 -0.34
CA ILE A 45 9.66 6.61 -1.54
C ILE A 45 11.13 6.77 -1.17
N TYR A 46 11.82 5.65 -1.01
CA TYR A 46 13.25 5.61 -0.71
C TYR A 46 14.06 5.72 -1.99
N SER A 47 14.89 6.77 -2.10
CA SER A 47 15.76 7.02 -3.24
C SER A 47 16.99 7.83 -2.79
N ASP A 48 17.78 8.39 -3.72
CA ASP A 48 18.87 9.31 -3.36
C ASP A 48 18.35 10.55 -2.59
N SER A 49 17.07 10.87 -2.75
CA SER A 49 16.36 11.83 -1.91
C SER A 49 15.05 11.22 -1.48
N ASP A 50 14.98 10.82 -0.21
CA ASP A 50 13.77 10.28 0.37
C ASP A 50 12.63 11.28 0.26
N SER A 51 11.45 10.79 -0.08
CA SER A 51 10.25 11.60 -0.15
C SER A 51 9.06 10.87 0.43
N GLU A 52 8.16 11.65 1.02
CA GLU A 52 6.96 11.14 1.66
C GLU A 52 5.74 11.90 1.15
N LYS A 53 4.62 11.20 1.00
CA LYS A 53 3.33 11.82 0.73
C LYS A 53 2.20 11.14 1.50
N THR A 54 1.47 11.93 2.29
CA THR A 54 0.29 11.45 3.00
C THR A 54 -0.98 11.70 2.19
N PHE A 55 -1.87 10.71 2.19
CA PHE A 55 -3.19 10.75 1.56
C PHE A 55 -4.26 10.45 2.61
N LYS A 56 -5.34 11.24 2.59
CA LYS A 56 -6.57 10.88 3.31
C LYS A 56 -7.48 10.12 2.36
N VAL A 57 -7.74 8.86 2.65
CA VAL A 57 -8.58 7.98 1.87
C VAL A 57 -9.90 7.76 2.60
N THR A 58 -11.01 7.94 1.88
CA THR A 58 -12.36 7.62 2.34
C THR A 58 -12.95 6.61 1.36
N VAL A 59 -13.53 5.54 1.89
CA VAL A 59 -14.25 4.51 1.15
C VAL A 59 -15.71 4.57 1.61
N ASP A 60 -16.64 4.73 0.67
CA ASP A 60 -18.09 4.87 0.90
C ASP A 60 -18.86 3.61 0.47
#